data_AF-A0A817MZ86-F1
#
_entry.id   AF-A0A817MZ86-F1
#
_cell.length_a   1.000
_cell.length_b   1.000
_cell.length_c   1.000
_cell.angle_alpha   90.00
_cell.angle_beta   90.00
_cell.angle_gamma   90.00
#
_symmetry.space_group_name_H-M   'P 1'
#
loop_
_entity.id
_entity.type
_entity.pdbx_description
1 polymer ?
#
loop_
_entity_poly.entity_id
_entity_poly.type
_entity_poly.pdbx_seq_one_letter_code
_entity_poly.pdbx_strand_id
1 'polypeptide(L)'
;MFSYIININILTKPYADISKESNHEIEDEVLLSMGTIFRCESVEYLINGDFWHVKMIMIDDDNDNDVDHDSKRQILNDIQQKPILLMLGKFVLETSHNSDKAERYYRMFLESEIMSPWDKCEAYVALGLMCKNKGQYEIAIEYFETIIDICKIHSIENEHMNREYMTLSYVNIAEIYTITDFQKAIKTLNTIIELHLYSPIELAK
;
A
#
# COMPACT_ATOMS: atom_id res chain seq x y z
N MET A 1 -15.46 -19.01 -14.50
CA MET A 1 -14.75 -17.74 -14.24
C MET A 1 -15.71 -16.86 -13.49
N PHE A 2 -15.47 -16.60 -12.20
CA PHE A 2 -16.31 -15.70 -11.41
C PHE A 2 -15.74 -14.28 -11.47
N SER A 3 -16.62 -13.28 -11.50
CA SER A 3 -16.24 -11.86 -11.44
C SER A 3 -16.75 -11.25 -10.14
N TYR A 4 -15.85 -10.93 -9.22
CA TYR A 4 -16.17 -10.26 -7.97
C TYR A 4 -15.97 -8.75 -8.14
N ILE A 5 -17.06 -7.97 -8.00
CA ILE A 5 -17.03 -6.51 -8.13
C ILE A 5 -17.07 -5.90 -6.74
N ILE A 6 -15.97 -5.28 -6.33
CA ILE A 6 -15.87 -4.57 -5.05
C ILE A 6 -16.44 -3.16 -5.25
N ASN A 7 -17.50 -2.83 -4.51
CA ASN A 7 -17.98 -1.45 -4.40
C ASN A 7 -17.19 -0.72 -3.32
N ILE A 8 -16.24 0.11 -3.75
CA ILE A 8 -15.33 0.87 -2.89
C ILE A 8 -16.02 1.97 -2.06
N ASN A 9 -17.30 2.25 -2.29
CA ASN A 9 -18.07 3.27 -1.57
C ASN A 9 -18.86 2.70 -0.37
N ILE A 10 -18.80 1.39 -0.13
CA ILE A 10 -19.50 0.72 0.97
C ILE A 10 -18.50 0.45 2.09
N LEU A 11 -18.73 1.06 3.27
CA LEU A 11 -17.89 0.90 4.46
C LEU A 11 -18.23 -0.35 5.30
N THR A 12 -19.36 -1.01 5.04
CA THR A 12 -19.70 -2.29 5.66
C THR A 12 -18.93 -3.41 4.96
N LYS A 13 -18.53 -4.44 5.71
CA LYS A 13 -17.75 -5.57 5.19
C LYS A 13 -18.58 -6.37 4.18
N PRO A 14 -18.33 -6.25 2.87
CA PRO A 14 -19.10 -6.97 1.87
C PRO A 14 -18.64 -8.42 1.81
N TYR A 15 -19.59 -9.35 1.78
CA TYR A 15 -19.36 -10.74 1.42
C TYR A 15 -20.32 -11.14 0.30
N ALA A 16 -19.94 -12.16 -0.48
CA ALA A 16 -20.84 -12.80 -1.43
C ALA A 16 -21.04 -14.26 -1.03
N ASP A 17 -22.30 -14.68 -0.92
CA ASP A 17 -22.67 -16.09 -0.83
C ASP A 17 -22.40 -16.76 -2.18
N ILE A 18 -21.53 -17.76 -2.17
CA ILE A 18 -21.13 -18.54 -3.35
C ILE A 18 -21.45 -20.02 -3.16
N SER A 19 -22.31 -20.38 -2.20
CA SER A 19 -22.67 -21.78 -1.91
C SER A 19 -23.22 -22.52 -3.14
N LYS A 20 -23.80 -21.79 -4.10
CA LYS A 20 -24.30 -22.35 -5.38
C LYS A 20 -23.21 -22.65 -6.42
N GLU A 21 -22.02 -22.08 -6.24
CA GLU A 21 -20.86 -22.25 -7.11
C GLU A 21 -19.80 -23.16 -6.45
N SER A 22 -20.06 -23.63 -5.23
CA SER A 22 -19.18 -24.53 -4.50
C SER A 22 -19.01 -25.85 -5.24
N ASN A 23 -17.81 -26.42 -5.15
CA ASN A 23 -17.55 -27.79 -5.57
C ASN A 23 -18.21 -28.84 -4.66
N HIS A 24 -18.70 -28.41 -3.49
CA HIS A 24 -19.34 -29.22 -2.46
C HIS A 24 -20.72 -28.65 -2.13
N GLU A 25 -21.79 -29.27 -2.64
CA GLU A 25 -23.18 -28.79 -2.55
C GLU A 25 -23.75 -28.60 -1.12
N ILE A 26 -23.01 -29.00 -0.10
CA ILE A 26 -23.43 -28.96 1.32
C ILE A 26 -22.71 -27.84 2.09
N GLU A 27 -21.69 -27.22 1.51
CA GLU A 27 -20.90 -26.19 2.20
C GLU A 27 -21.49 -24.79 2.01
N ASP A 28 -21.58 -24.04 3.11
CA ASP A 28 -21.93 -22.62 3.10
C ASP A 28 -20.67 -21.81 2.75
N GLU A 29 -20.35 -21.73 1.45
CA GLU A 29 -19.19 -20.98 0.98
C GLU A 29 -19.49 -19.49 0.82
N VAL A 30 -18.58 -18.64 1.33
CA VAL A 30 -18.65 -17.19 1.18
C VAL A 30 -17.33 -16.62 0.67
N LEU A 31 -17.43 -15.63 -0.23
CA LEU A 31 -16.30 -14.84 -0.70
C LEU A 31 -16.23 -13.54 0.08
N LEU A 32 -15.08 -13.30 0.71
CA LEU A 32 -14.84 -12.14 1.57
C LEU A 32 -14.12 -11.03 0.81
N SER A 33 -14.44 -9.77 1.14
CA SER A 33 -13.74 -8.63 0.55
C SER A 33 -12.29 -8.53 1.04
N MET A 34 -11.45 -7.98 0.17
CA MET A 34 -10.12 -7.47 0.54
C MET A 34 -10.22 -6.49 1.71
N GLY A 35 -9.33 -6.63 2.69
CA GLY A 35 -9.34 -5.83 3.92
C GLY A 35 -10.20 -6.42 5.05
N THR A 36 -10.87 -7.56 4.85
CA THR A 36 -11.52 -8.27 5.96
C THR A 36 -10.46 -8.89 6.88
N ILE A 37 -10.55 -8.62 8.18
CA ILE A 37 -9.60 -9.12 9.18
C ILE A 37 -10.27 -10.17 10.04
N PHE A 38 -9.54 -11.26 10.27
CA PHE A 38 -9.95 -12.37 11.13
C PHE A 38 -8.92 -12.62 12.23
N ARG A 39 -9.39 -12.98 13.42
CA ARG A 39 -8.58 -13.67 14.41
C ARG A 39 -8.66 -15.16 14.17
N CYS A 40 -7.51 -15.82 14.02
CA CYS A 40 -7.44 -17.28 14.05
C CYS A 40 -7.65 -17.76 15.49
N GLU A 41 -8.64 -18.62 15.71
CA GLU A 41 -8.95 -19.20 17.02
C GLU A 41 -8.29 -20.57 17.19
N SER A 42 -8.32 -21.41 16.15
CA SER A 42 -7.65 -22.72 16.17
C SER A 42 -7.28 -23.18 14.77
N VAL A 43 -6.24 -24.02 14.70
CA VAL A 43 -5.78 -24.71 13.49
C VAL A 43 -5.62 -26.17 13.84
N GLU A 44 -6.48 -27.01 13.29
CA GLU A 44 -6.55 -28.43 13.61
C GLU A 44 -6.46 -29.25 12.32
N TYR A 45 -5.70 -30.35 12.35
CA TYR A 45 -5.65 -31.27 11.21
C TYR A 45 -6.65 -32.42 11.41
N LEU A 46 -7.62 -32.53 10.51
CA LEU A 46 -8.67 -33.55 10.59
C LEU A 46 -8.28 -34.79 9.78
N ILE A 47 -7.83 -35.81 10.51
CA ILE A 47 -7.34 -37.09 9.97
C ILE A 47 -8.41 -37.78 9.10
N ASN A 48 -9.69 -37.68 9.46
CA ASN A 48 -10.77 -38.37 8.76
C ASN A 48 -11.18 -37.71 7.42
N GLY A 49 -10.58 -36.57 7.05
CA GLY A 49 -10.80 -35.92 5.76
C GLY A 49 -9.52 -35.49 5.04
N ASP A 50 -8.36 -35.63 5.67
CA ASP A 50 -7.06 -35.17 5.16
C ASP A 50 -7.06 -33.67 4.79
N PHE A 51 -7.54 -32.84 5.71
CA PHE A 51 -7.50 -31.39 5.54
C PHE A 51 -7.29 -30.64 6.87
N TRP A 52 -6.83 -29.39 6.76
CA TRP A 52 -6.71 -28.48 7.88
C TRP A 52 -8.03 -27.74 8.10
N HIS A 53 -8.56 -27.82 9.31
CA HIS A 53 -9.66 -27.00 9.80
C HIS A 53 -9.11 -25.78 10.52
N VAL A 54 -9.41 -24.59 9.99
CA VAL A 54 -9.00 -23.31 10.58
C VAL A 54 -10.24 -22.58 11.06
N LYS A 55 -10.40 -22.43 12.37
CA LYS A 55 -11.50 -21.68 12.94
C LYS A 55 -11.10 -20.22 13.08
N MET A 56 -11.89 -19.33 12.48
CA MET A 56 -11.61 -17.90 12.41
C MET A 56 -12.80 -17.10 12.92
N ILE A 57 -12.53 -15.99 13.59
CA ILE A 57 -13.53 -15.04 14.08
C ILE A 57 -13.31 -13.72 13.35
N MET A 58 -14.36 -13.22 12.68
CA MET A 58 -14.30 -11.90 12.05
C MET A 58 -14.19 -10.83 13.13
N ILE A 59 -13.25 -9.91 12.98
CA ILE A 59 -13.03 -8.81 13.93
C ILE A 59 -13.88 -7.62 13.51
N ASP A 60 -14.92 -7.26 14.25
CA ASP A 60 -15.68 -6.00 14.10
C ASP A 60 -15.55 -5.09 15.34
N ASP A 61 -16.02 -3.85 15.21
CA ASP A 61 -15.95 -2.84 16.28
C ASP A 61 -16.86 -3.17 17.48
N ASP A 62 -17.79 -4.11 17.33
CA ASP A 62 -18.84 -4.40 18.30
C ASP A 62 -18.55 -5.64 19.18
N ASN A 63 -17.70 -6.58 18.75
CA ASN A 63 -17.60 -7.92 19.36
C ASN A 63 -16.29 -8.25 20.12
N ASP A 64 -15.36 -7.32 20.35
CA ASP A 64 -14.00 -7.73 20.75
C ASP A 64 -13.52 -7.23 22.12
N ASN A 65 -13.48 -8.14 23.10
CA ASN A 65 -13.01 -7.91 24.47
C ASN A 65 -11.64 -8.56 24.81
N ASP A 66 -11.05 -9.42 23.96
CA ASP A 66 -10.00 -10.36 24.43
C ASP A 66 -8.84 -10.63 23.44
N VAL A 67 -8.24 -9.60 22.86
CA VAL A 67 -6.95 -9.74 22.14
C VAL A 67 -6.05 -8.61 22.57
N ASP A 68 -4.75 -8.89 22.77
CA ASP A 68 -3.69 -7.92 23.01
C ASP A 68 -3.97 -6.62 22.26
N HIS A 69 -4.49 -5.65 23.01
CA HIS A 69 -5.28 -4.56 22.47
C HIS A 69 -4.42 -3.65 21.58
N ASP A 70 -3.10 -3.67 21.81
CA ASP A 70 -2.13 -2.76 21.22
C ASP A 70 -1.57 -3.29 19.89
N SER A 71 -1.14 -4.55 19.81
CA SER A 71 -0.68 -5.16 18.55
C SER A 71 -1.82 -5.26 17.52
N LYS A 72 -3.03 -5.58 18.00
CA LYS A 72 -4.23 -5.63 17.19
C LYS A 72 -4.66 -4.22 16.75
N ARG A 73 -4.62 -3.22 17.64
CA ARG A 73 -4.85 -1.83 17.25
C ARG A 73 -3.83 -1.37 16.23
N GLN A 74 -2.58 -1.76 16.32
CA GLN A 74 -1.56 -1.34 15.36
C GLN A 74 -1.84 -1.92 13.97
N ILE A 75 -2.10 -3.22 13.85
CA ILE A 75 -2.45 -3.85 12.57
C ILE A 75 -3.80 -3.32 12.03
N LEU A 76 -4.80 -3.16 12.90
CA LEU A 76 -6.09 -2.57 12.53
C LEU A 76 -5.91 -1.13 12.10
N ASN A 77 -5.13 -0.33 12.82
CA ASN A 77 -4.80 1.04 12.44
C ASN A 77 -4.09 1.05 11.10
N ASP A 78 -3.08 0.21 10.87
CA ASP A 78 -2.36 0.20 9.60
C ASP A 78 -3.26 -0.19 8.42
N ILE A 79 -4.20 -1.12 8.62
CA ILE A 79 -5.15 -1.56 7.57
C ILE A 79 -6.31 -0.56 7.41
N GLN A 80 -6.84 0.00 8.50
CA GLN A 80 -7.92 0.98 8.49
C GLN A 80 -7.44 2.37 8.05
N GLN A 81 -6.18 2.74 8.33
CA GLN A 81 -5.58 3.99 7.90
C GLN A 81 -5.19 3.94 6.43
N LYS A 82 -4.82 2.77 5.88
CA LYS A 82 -4.49 2.64 4.47
C LYS A 82 -5.75 2.53 3.61
N PRO A 83 -6.00 3.45 2.67
CA PRO A 83 -7.25 3.41 1.91
C PRO A 83 -7.30 2.23 0.94
N ILE A 84 -8.48 1.61 0.80
CA ILE A 84 -8.68 0.37 0.03
C ILE A 84 -8.13 0.44 -1.40
N LEU A 85 -8.18 1.62 -2.03
CA LEU A 85 -7.68 1.85 -3.37
C LEU A 85 -6.14 1.71 -3.46
N LEU A 86 -5.42 2.15 -2.42
CA LEU A 86 -3.96 1.98 -2.34
C LEU A 86 -3.59 0.49 -2.25
N MET A 87 -4.32 -0.28 -1.43
CA MET A 87 -4.12 -1.73 -1.30
C MET A 87 -4.42 -2.48 -2.61
N LEU A 88 -5.51 -2.13 -3.29
CA LEU A 88 -5.88 -2.74 -4.57
C LEU A 88 -4.84 -2.45 -5.65
N GLY A 89 -4.32 -1.23 -5.72
CA GLY A 89 -3.23 -0.87 -6.63
C GLY A 89 -2.01 -1.76 -6.43
N LYS A 90 -1.56 -1.91 -5.18
CA LYS A 90 -0.41 -2.74 -4.82
C LYS A 90 -0.62 -4.21 -5.16
N PHE A 91 -1.76 -4.77 -4.74
CA PHE A 91 -2.10 -6.16 -5.00
C PHE A 91 -2.10 -6.50 -6.50
N VAL A 92 -2.65 -5.62 -7.34
CA VAL A 92 -2.73 -5.82 -8.79
C VAL A 92 -1.33 -5.84 -9.41
N LEU A 93 -0.41 -4.97 -8.97
CA LEU A 93 0.98 -4.97 -9.42
C LEU A 93 1.70 -6.28 -9.06
N GLU A 94 1.51 -6.75 -7.82
CA GLU A 94 2.20 -7.93 -7.28
C GLU A 94 1.67 -9.24 -7.87
N THR A 95 0.36 -9.36 -8.10
CA THR A 95 -0.26 -10.66 -8.44
C THR A 95 -0.61 -10.83 -9.90
N SER A 96 -0.99 -9.75 -10.58
CA SER A 96 -1.55 -9.83 -11.94
C SER A 96 -0.65 -9.18 -13.00
N HIS A 97 0.33 -8.41 -12.56
CA HIS A 97 1.18 -7.54 -13.40
C HIS A 97 0.37 -6.66 -14.39
N ASN A 98 -0.91 -6.41 -14.09
CA ASN A 98 -1.76 -5.56 -14.90
C ASN A 98 -1.53 -4.10 -14.50
N SER A 99 -0.47 -3.51 -15.06
CA SER A 99 -0.04 -2.15 -14.76
C SER A 99 -1.15 -1.13 -14.99
N ASP A 100 -1.95 -1.24 -16.05
CA ASP A 100 -2.97 -0.22 -16.35
C ASP A 100 -4.11 -0.23 -15.30
N LYS A 101 -4.49 -1.42 -14.82
CA LYS A 101 -5.50 -1.54 -13.75
C LYS A 101 -4.96 -1.01 -12.41
N ALA A 102 -3.69 -1.29 -12.09
CA ALA A 102 -3.05 -0.73 -10.91
C ALA A 102 -2.96 0.79 -10.97
N GLU A 103 -2.56 1.35 -12.12
CA GLU A 103 -2.46 2.79 -12.35
C GLU A 103 -3.78 3.49 -12.05
N ARG A 104 -4.88 2.92 -12.55
CA ARG A 104 -6.23 3.43 -12.30
C ARG A 104 -6.56 3.46 -10.80
N TYR A 105 -6.22 2.42 -10.04
CA TYR A 105 -6.49 2.42 -8.59
C TYR A 105 -5.70 3.48 -7.85
N TYR A 106 -4.42 3.69 -8.19
CA TYR A 106 -3.63 4.76 -7.60
C TYR A 106 -4.14 6.16 -7.97
N ARG A 107 -4.61 6.38 -9.21
CA ARG A 107 -5.22 7.65 -9.61
C ARG A 107 -6.52 7.93 -8.87
N MET A 108 -7.41 6.93 -8.81
CA MET A 108 -8.64 7.03 -8.02
C MET A 108 -8.34 7.30 -6.54
N PHE A 109 -7.27 6.67 -6.01
CA PHE A 109 -6.82 6.93 -4.65
C PHE A 109 -6.41 8.38 -4.45
N LEU A 110 -5.64 8.97 -5.37
CA LEU A 110 -5.21 10.36 -5.34
C LEU A 110 -6.35 11.38 -5.52
N GLU A 111 -7.52 10.95 -5.99
CA GLU A 111 -8.75 11.75 -6.07
C GLU A 111 -9.62 11.69 -4.80
N SER A 112 -9.30 10.81 -3.84
CA SER A 112 -10.04 10.64 -2.58
C SER A 112 -9.92 11.86 -1.66
N GLU A 113 -10.90 12.13 -0.80
CA GLU A 113 -10.80 13.21 0.20
C GLU A 113 -10.09 12.77 1.49
N ILE A 114 -9.99 11.46 1.73
CA ILE A 114 -9.41 10.88 2.95
C ILE A 114 -8.07 10.24 2.56
N MET A 115 -6.97 10.98 2.72
CA MET A 115 -5.64 10.41 2.57
C MET A 115 -4.58 11.16 3.38
N SER A 116 -3.67 10.39 3.98
CA SER A 116 -2.46 10.92 4.60
C SER A 116 -1.50 11.46 3.54
N PRO A 117 -0.71 12.51 3.84
CA PRO A 117 0.42 12.92 2.99
C PRO A 117 1.35 11.76 2.65
N TRP A 118 1.53 10.81 3.57
CA TRP A 118 2.42 9.66 3.38
C TRP A 118 1.82 8.60 2.47
N ASP A 119 0.50 8.39 2.52
CA ASP A 119 -0.18 7.50 1.58
C ASP A 119 -0.15 8.07 0.15
N LYS A 120 -0.23 9.40 0.01
CA LYS A 120 0.02 10.08 -1.28
C LYS A 120 1.40 9.76 -1.81
N CYS A 121 2.43 9.85 -0.96
CA CYS A 121 3.79 9.50 -1.37
C CYS A 121 3.87 8.06 -1.87
N GLU A 122 3.24 7.10 -1.18
CA GLU A 122 3.21 5.70 -1.63
C GLU A 122 2.59 5.55 -3.02
N ALA A 123 1.45 6.20 -3.27
CA ALA A 123 0.80 6.18 -4.58
C ALA A 123 1.64 6.85 -5.69
N TYR A 124 2.27 7.99 -5.40
CA TYR A 124 3.17 8.66 -6.33
C TYR A 124 4.43 7.84 -6.62
N VAL A 125 4.97 7.10 -5.65
CA VAL A 125 6.10 6.19 -5.87
C VAL A 125 5.70 5.12 -6.88
N ALA A 126 4.53 4.50 -6.69
CA ALA A 126 4.04 3.47 -7.61
C ALA A 126 3.88 4.03 -9.03
N LEU A 127 3.22 5.18 -9.18
CA LEU A 127 3.03 5.83 -10.47
C LEU A 127 4.36 6.26 -11.12
N GLY A 128 5.28 6.84 -10.36
CA GLY A 128 6.60 7.24 -10.83
C GLY A 128 7.43 6.06 -11.35
N LEU A 129 7.43 4.94 -10.61
CA LEU A 129 8.10 3.71 -11.05
C LEU A 129 7.45 3.11 -12.30
N MET A 130 6.12 3.15 -12.39
CA MET A 130 5.40 2.67 -13.58
C MET A 130 5.72 3.51 -14.80
N CYS A 131 5.75 4.85 -14.69
CA CYS A 131 6.17 5.74 -15.76
C CYS A 131 7.64 5.53 -16.14
N LYS A 132 8.54 5.38 -15.16
CA LYS A 132 9.96 5.06 -15.39
C LYS A 132 10.11 3.79 -16.21
N ASN A 133 9.40 2.72 -15.83
CA ASN A 133 9.41 1.44 -16.54
C ASN A 133 8.81 1.51 -17.95
N LYS A 134 7.85 2.41 -18.18
CA LYS A 134 7.28 2.72 -19.51
C LYS A 134 8.18 3.64 -20.35
N GLY A 135 9.31 4.12 -19.81
CA GLY A 135 10.21 5.08 -20.48
C GLY A 135 9.68 6.52 -20.51
N GLN A 136 8.64 6.83 -19.73
CA GLN A 136 8.03 8.15 -19.60
C GLN A 136 8.77 8.95 -18.52
N TYR A 137 10.02 9.31 -18.81
CA TYR A 137 10.96 9.83 -17.82
C TYR A 137 10.55 11.19 -17.25
N GLU A 138 10.04 12.10 -18.07
CA GLU A 138 9.60 13.42 -17.62
C GLU A 138 8.46 13.30 -16.61
N ILE A 139 7.45 12.47 -16.91
CA ILE A 139 6.30 12.23 -16.02
C ILE A 139 6.75 11.54 -14.73
N ALA A 140 7.69 10.58 -14.83
CA ALA A 140 8.25 9.92 -13.66
C ALA A 140 8.95 10.91 -12.72
N ILE A 141 9.75 11.84 -13.28
CA ILE A 141 10.40 12.91 -12.51
C ILE A 141 9.36 13.79 -11.82
N GLU A 142 8.29 14.21 -12.51
CA GLU A 142 7.22 15.03 -11.92
C GLU A 142 6.60 14.36 -10.68
N TYR A 143 6.38 13.04 -10.72
CA TYR A 143 5.89 12.30 -9.57
C TYR A 143 6.89 12.27 -8.41
N PHE A 144 8.18 12.06 -8.68
CA PHE A 144 9.22 12.07 -7.64
C PHE A 144 9.44 13.48 -7.06
N GLU A 145 9.34 14.53 -7.87
CA GLU A 145 9.39 15.92 -7.40
C GLU A 145 8.18 16.27 -6.52
N THR A 146 7.00 15.78 -6.88
CA THR A 146 5.79 15.94 -6.05
C THR A 146 5.96 15.31 -4.67
N ILE A 147 6.57 14.12 -4.58
CA ILE A 147 6.88 13.47 -3.28
C ILE A 147 7.83 14.35 -2.47
N ILE A 148 8.89 14.86 -3.09
CA ILE A 148 9.85 15.75 -2.44
C ILE A 148 9.15 16.99 -1.85
N ASP A 149 8.19 17.58 -2.57
CA ASP A 149 7.46 18.74 -2.08
C ASP A 149 6.52 18.41 -0.92
N ILE A 150 5.85 17.26 -0.95
CA ILE A 150 5.08 16.75 0.20
C ILE A 150 6.01 16.58 1.40
N CYS A 151 7.18 15.97 1.21
CA CYS A 151 8.16 15.79 2.28
C CYS A 151 8.62 17.14 2.85
N LYS A 152 8.92 18.16 2.02
CA LYS A 152 9.30 19.48 2.55
C LYS A 152 8.20 20.08 3.45
N ILE A 153 6.94 19.97 3.04
CA ILE A 153 5.78 20.49 3.79
C ILE A 153 5.60 19.75 5.12
N HIS A 154 5.72 18.43 5.13
CA HIS A 154 5.42 17.58 6.29
C HIS A 154 6.68 17.09 7.05
N SER A 155 7.80 17.81 6.91
CA SER A 155 9.11 17.40 7.44
C SER A 155 9.18 17.17 8.95
N ILE A 156 8.32 17.82 9.73
CA ILE A 156 8.31 17.75 11.20
C ILE A 156 7.40 16.62 11.71
N GLU A 157 6.48 16.11 10.88
CA GLU A 157 5.44 15.17 11.30
C GLU A 157 5.96 13.73 11.42
N ASN A 158 6.87 13.33 10.54
CA ASN A 158 7.48 12.00 10.55
C ASN A 158 8.86 12.03 9.86
N GLU A 159 9.90 12.33 10.62
CA GLU A 159 11.27 12.49 10.09
C GLU A 159 11.78 11.22 9.38
N HIS A 160 11.43 10.03 9.89
CA HIS A 160 11.84 8.77 9.27
C HIS A 160 11.22 8.60 7.88
N MET A 161 9.89 8.66 7.78
CA MET A 161 9.19 8.54 6.48
C MET A 161 9.59 9.66 5.53
N ASN A 162 9.81 10.87 6.06
CA ASN A 162 10.29 12.00 5.28
C ASN A 162 11.61 11.69 4.56
N ARG A 163 12.61 11.26 5.32
CA ARG A 163 13.94 10.95 4.79
C ARG A 163 13.86 9.79 3.80
N GLU A 164 13.10 8.76 4.12
CA GLU A 164 12.94 7.59 3.25
C GLU A 164 12.37 7.98 1.87
N TYR A 165 11.26 8.71 1.84
CA TYR A 165 10.63 9.14 0.59
C TYR A 165 11.47 10.18 -0.18
N MET A 166 12.17 11.08 0.52
CA MET A 166 13.11 12.02 -0.10
C MET A 166 14.26 11.31 -0.79
N THR A 167 14.95 10.41 -0.08
CA THR A 167 16.07 9.63 -0.62
C THR A 167 15.59 8.80 -1.81
N LEU A 168 14.47 8.08 -1.67
CA LEU A 168 13.90 7.28 -2.76
C LEU A 168 13.64 8.11 -4.02
N SER A 169 13.03 9.29 -3.86
CA SER A 169 12.69 10.17 -4.97
C SER A 169 13.94 10.69 -5.68
N TYR A 170 14.92 11.18 -4.94
CA TYR A 170 16.18 11.64 -5.53
C TYR A 170 16.96 10.51 -6.22
N VAL A 171 16.98 9.30 -5.65
CA VAL A 171 17.64 8.14 -6.27
C VAL A 171 17.01 7.84 -7.62
N ASN A 172 15.68 7.76 -7.70
CA ASN A 172 15.00 7.48 -8.95
C ASN A 172 15.17 8.60 -9.99
N ILE A 173 15.17 9.87 -9.56
CA ILE A 173 15.47 11.02 -10.43
C ILE A 173 16.92 10.92 -10.95
N ALA A 174 17.87 10.59 -10.08
CA ALA A 174 19.28 10.44 -10.48
C ALA A 174 19.44 9.30 -11.49
N GLU A 175 18.81 8.15 -11.27
CA GLU A 175 18.80 7.03 -12.22
C GLU A 175 18.27 7.46 -13.59
N ILE A 176 17.15 8.20 -13.63
CA ILE A 176 16.60 8.73 -14.89
C ILE A 176 17.59 9.68 -15.56
N TYR A 177 18.25 10.56 -14.79
CA TYR A 177 19.25 11.47 -15.32
C TYR A 177 20.52 10.77 -15.80
N THR A 178 20.89 9.60 -15.28
CA THR A 178 22.05 8.87 -15.84
C THR A 178 21.84 8.50 -17.31
N ILE A 179 20.59 8.39 -17.76
CA ILE A 179 20.21 8.06 -19.12
C ILE A 179 20.04 9.32 -19.98
N THR A 180 19.53 10.42 -19.39
CA THR A 180 19.09 11.61 -20.13
C THR A 180 20.05 12.81 -20.04
N ASP A 181 20.69 13.03 -18.88
CA ASP A 181 21.58 14.16 -18.61
C ASP A 181 22.54 13.86 -17.46
N PHE A 182 23.77 13.47 -17.80
CA PHE A 182 24.79 13.06 -16.84
C PHE A 182 25.18 14.18 -15.84
N GLN A 183 25.12 15.46 -16.25
CA GLN A 183 25.46 16.56 -15.35
C GLN A 183 24.39 16.73 -14.27
N LYS A 184 23.11 16.59 -14.64
CA LYS A 184 22.01 16.58 -13.67
C LYS A 184 22.09 15.38 -12.74
N ALA A 185 22.48 14.21 -13.24
CA ALA A 185 22.65 13.01 -12.42
C ALA A 185 23.66 13.23 -11.28
N ILE A 186 24.84 13.78 -11.60
CA ILE A 186 25.87 14.11 -10.59
C ILE A 186 25.33 15.09 -9.56
N LYS A 187 24.63 16.14 -10.02
CA LYS A 187 24.05 17.15 -9.13
C LYS A 187 23.06 16.52 -8.15
N THR A 188 22.16 15.67 -8.65
CA THR A 188 21.17 14.98 -7.82
C THR A 188 21.82 14.00 -6.82
N LEU A 189 22.86 13.28 -7.23
CA LEU A 189 23.61 12.39 -6.34
C LEU A 189 24.28 13.15 -5.19
N ASN A 190 24.84 14.34 -5.45
CA ASN A 190 25.40 15.19 -4.41
C ASN A 190 24.33 15.63 -3.40
N THR A 191 23.11 15.94 -3.84
CA THR A 191 21.99 16.26 -2.94
C THR A 191 21.63 15.08 -2.02
N ILE A 192 21.65 13.84 -2.53
CA ILE A 192 21.45 12.64 -1.69
C ILE A 192 22.54 12.54 -0.61
N ILE A 193 23.80 12.76 -0.99
CA ILE A 193 24.93 12.73 -0.07
C ILE A 193 24.74 13.79 1.03
N GLU A 194 24.38 15.02 0.68
CA GLU A 194 24.10 16.10 1.63
C GLU A 194 22.95 15.72 2.60
N LEU A 195 21.87 15.14 2.09
CA LEU A 195 20.74 14.67 2.92
C LEU A 195 21.13 13.63 3.96
N HIS A 196 22.14 12.79 3.67
CA HIS A 196 22.63 11.76 4.59
C HIS A 196 23.76 12.25 5.50
N LEU A 197 24.56 13.23 5.06
CA LEU A 197 25.66 13.80 5.86
C LEU A 197 25.16 14.83 6.88
N TYR A 198 24.19 15.67 6.53
CA TYR A 198 23.64 16.68 7.43
C TYR A 198 22.43 16.13 8.20
N SER A 199 22.70 15.31 9.21
CA SER A 199 21.69 14.91 10.20
C SER A 199 21.46 16.04 11.22
N PRO A 200 20.23 16.30 11.72
CA PRO A 200 19.94 17.37 12.68
C PRO A 200 20.67 17.31 14.04
N ILE A 201 21.52 16.31 14.25
CA ILE A 201 22.34 16.14 15.45
C ILE A 201 23.44 17.21 15.53
N GLU A 202 23.86 17.82 14.41
CA GLU A 202 24.91 18.85 14.42
C GLU A 202 24.42 20.29 14.64
N LEU A 203 23.09 20.52 14.68
CA LEU A 203 22.51 21.84 14.95
C LEU A 203 22.22 22.08 16.45
N ALA A 204 22.64 21.18 17.33
CA ALA A 204 22.45 21.25 18.79
C ALA A 204 23.78 21.33 19.58
N LYS A 205 24.79 22.01 19.05
CA LYS A 205 25.99 22.44 19.79
C LYS A 205 26.22 23.93 19.60
#